data_AF-A0AAU9RQU0-F1
#
_entry.id   AF-A0AAU9RQU0-F1
#
_cell.length_a   1.000
_cell.length_b   1.000
_cell.length_c   1.000
_cell.angle_alpha   90.00
_cell.angle_beta   90.00
_cell.angle_gamma   90.00
#
_symmetry.space_group_name_H-M   'P 1'
#
loop_
_entity.id
_entity.type
_entity.pdbx_description
1 polymer ?
#
loop_
_entity_poly.entity_id
_entity_poly.type
_entity_poly.pdbx_seq_one_letter_code
_entity_poly.pdbx_strand_id
1 'polypeptide(L)'
;MADYAYMDITRFTANPDGFYATNNPFQKSGPKGFIEVKVLENDKLYIRVDLPGVPDDAVRHRVDAVRQKVVFFSGKTLDDGRNKGSVREYSGSAGLSCDCCEITGVDAKMKDGVLRMIVSRVKVKDHDKKCPLTFPPFTGKSGRRQEDHPFLVKGPQGASFAGGVTPDGGTYFALDVPGASTADLQWVAIENGLRFIAQKKKVCEHDKSARLYLGSFGTLDSSTAISLNSITATVNFGVLKIVNGPLRNQ
;
A
#
# COMPACT_ATOMS: atom_id res chain seq x y z
N MET A 1 -17.96 -18.62 23.47
CA MET A 1 -17.17 -18.24 22.28
C MET A 1 -16.51 -16.93 22.63
N ALA A 2 -15.18 -16.91 22.79
CA ALA A 2 -14.48 -15.69 23.15
C ALA A 2 -14.52 -14.74 21.94
N ASP A 3 -15.24 -13.62 22.08
CA ASP A 3 -15.16 -12.51 21.15
C ASP A 3 -13.78 -11.89 21.33
N TYR A 4 -12.84 -12.21 20.45
CA TYR A 4 -11.56 -11.51 20.42
C TYR A 4 -11.81 -10.04 20.06
N ALA A 5 -11.87 -9.18 21.07
CA ALA A 5 -11.99 -7.74 20.89
C ALA A 5 -10.61 -7.17 20.51
N TYR A 6 -10.47 -6.77 19.25
CA TYR A 6 -9.25 -6.18 18.71
C TYR A 6 -9.30 -4.66 18.85
N MET A 7 -8.31 -4.07 19.55
CA MET A 7 -8.13 -2.62 19.57
C MET A 7 -6.98 -2.21 18.66
N ASP A 8 -7.32 -1.41 17.65
CA ASP A 8 -6.36 -0.52 17.02
C ASP A 8 -6.02 0.61 18.01
N ILE A 9 -4.96 0.42 18.80
CA ILE A 9 -4.49 1.42 19.75
C ILE A 9 -3.92 2.67 19.06
N THR A 10 -3.84 2.71 17.73
CA THR A 10 -3.49 3.93 16.98
C THR A 10 -4.65 4.93 16.86
N ARG A 11 -5.88 4.56 17.25
CA ARG A 11 -7.00 5.52 17.36
C ARG A 11 -6.76 6.64 18.38
N PHE A 12 -5.81 6.45 19.30
CA PHE A 12 -5.33 7.49 20.21
C PHE A 12 -4.06 8.12 19.61
N THR A 13 -4.25 9.22 18.87
CA THR A 13 -3.16 9.86 18.13
C THR A 13 -2.42 10.86 19.02
N ALA A 14 -1.08 10.83 19.04
CA ALA A 14 -0.24 11.90 19.57
C ALA A 14 -0.01 13.04 18.55
N ASN A 15 -0.71 13.03 17.40
CA ASN A 15 -0.61 14.08 16.38
C ASN A 15 -1.46 15.29 16.80
N PRO A 16 -0.90 16.51 16.95
CA PRO A 16 -1.66 17.71 17.28
C PRO A 16 -2.83 17.99 16.32
N ASP A 17 -2.68 17.61 15.05
CA ASP A 17 -3.70 17.78 14.01
C ASP A 17 -4.78 16.68 14.01
N GLY A 18 -4.60 15.61 14.79
CA GLY A 18 -5.60 14.54 14.99
C GLY A 18 -5.92 13.64 13.79
N PHE A 19 -5.29 13.81 12.62
CA PHE A 19 -5.64 13.08 11.40
C PHE A 19 -4.46 12.36 10.72
N TYR A 20 -4.67 11.10 10.33
CA TYR A 20 -3.73 10.28 9.56
C TYR A 20 -3.96 10.41 8.06
N ALA A 21 -3.16 9.72 7.24
CA ALA A 21 -3.40 9.62 5.81
C ALA A 21 -4.70 8.84 5.56
N THR A 22 -5.62 9.36 4.75
CA THR A 22 -6.91 8.70 4.48
C THR A 22 -6.76 7.35 3.80
N ASN A 23 -5.65 7.13 3.09
CA ASN A 23 -5.32 5.86 2.45
C ASN A 23 -4.75 4.80 3.42
N ASN A 24 -4.30 5.18 4.62
CA ASN A 24 -3.74 4.25 5.60
C ASN A 24 -3.62 4.87 7.02
N PRO A 25 -4.31 4.34 8.05
CA PRO A 25 -4.29 4.90 9.40
C PRO A 25 -2.96 4.71 10.15
N PHE A 26 -2.15 3.75 9.71
CA PHE A 26 -0.82 3.48 10.29
C PHE A 26 0.27 4.35 9.68
N GLN A 27 0.01 5.02 8.54
CA GLN A 27 0.98 5.91 7.90
C GLN A 27 1.11 7.24 8.67
N LYS A 28 2.27 7.47 9.29
CA LYS A 28 2.58 8.68 10.06
C LYS A 28 3.27 9.77 9.24
N SER A 29 4.02 9.40 8.21
CA SER A 29 4.67 10.35 7.31
C SER A 29 4.84 9.78 5.89
N GLY A 30 5.29 10.62 4.96
CA GLY A 30 5.50 10.27 3.55
C GLY A 30 4.31 10.60 2.65
N PRO A 31 4.39 10.28 1.34
CA PRO A 31 3.37 10.64 0.35
C PRO A 31 2.00 10.04 0.68
N LYS A 32 0.94 10.85 0.70
CA LYS A 32 -0.44 10.39 0.94
C LYS A 32 -1.11 9.95 -0.38
N GLY A 33 -2.20 9.19 -0.28
CA GLY A 33 -2.98 8.71 -1.43
C GLY A 33 -2.42 7.43 -2.07
N PHE A 34 -3.25 6.78 -2.88
CA PHE A 34 -2.88 5.53 -3.56
C PHE A 34 -2.10 5.74 -4.86
N ILE A 35 -2.07 6.97 -5.36
CA ILE A 35 -1.37 7.34 -6.59
C ILE A 35 -0.73 8.72 -6.48
N GLU A 36 0.48 8.84 -7.03
CA GLU A 36 1.16 10.11 -7.25
C GLU A 36 1.58 10.21 -8.71
N VAL A 37 1.24 11.33 -9.35
CA VAL A 37 1.67 11.66 -10.71
C VAL A 37 2.42 12.99 -10.65
N LYS A 38 3.64 13.03 -11.20
CA LYS A 38 4.44 14.26 -11.28
C LYS A 38 5.19 14.35 -12.60
N VAL A 39 5.37 15.57 -13.08
CA VAL A 39 6.24 15.86 -14.22
C VAL A 39 7.67 16.01 -13.71
N LEU A 40 8.60 15.28 -14.30
CA LEU A 40 10.03 15.36 -14.02
C LEU A 40 10.69 16.51 -14.79
N GLU A 41 11.91 16.88 -14.40
CA GLU A 41 12.65 17.99 -15.03
C GLU A 41 12.92 17.75 -16.52
N ASN A 42 13.13 16.50 -16.92
CA ASN A 42 13.31 16.03 -18.29
C ASN A 42 11.98 15.84 -19.06
N ASP A 43 10.89 16.41 -18.56
CA ASP A 43 9.54 16.35 -19.14
C ASP A 43 8.91 14.96 -19.21
N LYS A 44 9.52 13.93 -18.60
CA LYS A 44 8.88 12.62 -18.41
C LYS A 44 7.88 12.66 -17.26
N LEU A 45 6.92 11.73 -17.24
CA LEU A 45 6.03 11.57 -16.09
C LEU A 45 6.56 10.48 -15.16
N TYR A 46 6.57 10.77 -13.87
CA TYR A 46 6.68 9.75 -12.85
C TYR A 46 5.29 9.44 -12.31
N ILE A 47 4.93 8.15 -12.29
CA ILE A 47 3.68 7.64 -11.75
C ILE A 47 4.02 6.58 -10.70
N ARG A 48 3.55 6.79 -9.48
CA ARG A 48 3.66 5.84 -8.36
C ARG A 48 2.27 5.37 -8.00
N VAL A 49 2.02 4.07 -7.97
CA VAL A 49 0.72 3.47 -7.61
C VAL A 49 0.94 2.44 -6.51
N ASP A 50 0.17 2.54 -5.43
CA ASP A 50 0.12 1.49 -4.42
C ASP A 50 -0.69 0.31 -4.96
N LEU A 51 -0.12 -0.89 -4.93
CA LEU A 51 -0.74 -2.16 -5.32
C LEU A 51 -0.32 -3.25 -4.31
N PRO A 52 -0.69 -3.10 -3.04
CA PRO A 52 -0.16 -3.96 -1.98
C PRO A 52 -0.56 -5.42 -2.19
N GLY A 53 0.40 -6.32 -2.02
CA GLY A 53 0.24 -7.76 -2.17
C GLY A 53 0.44 -8.28 -3.58
N VAL A 54 0.59 -7.40 -4.59
CA VAL A 54 0.89 -7.80 -5.96
C VAL A 54 2.38 -8.13 -6.06
N PRO A 55 2.75 -9.34 -6.54
CA PRO A 55 4.14 -9.72 -6.76
C PRO A 55 4.90 -8.77 -7.71
N ASP A 56 6.22 -8.75 -7.56
CA ASP A 56 7.12 -7.86 -8.32
C ASP A 56 7.08 -8.09 -9.84
N ASP A 57 6.66 -9.28 -10.29
CA ASP A 57 6.54 -9.69 -11.69
C ASP A 57 5.09 -9.81 -12.18
N ALA A 58 4.10 -9.53 -11.32
CA ALA A 58 2.68 -9.78 -11.60
C ALA A 58 1.92 -8.54 -12.09
N VAL A 59 2.62 -7.48 -12.49
CA VAL A 59 2.00 -6.27 -13.05
C VAL A 59 1.95 -6.34 -14.57
N ARG A 60 0.83 -5.93 -15.14
CA ARG A 60 0.67 -5.72 -16.58
C ARG A 60 0.40 -4.24 -16.81
N HIS A 61 0.98 -3.68 -17.85
CA HIS A 61 0.70 -2.34 -18.29
C HIS A 61 0.61 -2.28 -19.82
N ARG A 62 -0.14 -1.30 -20.34
CA ARG A 62 -0.22 -1.02 -21.77
C ARG A 62 -0.54 0.45 -22.00
N VAL A 63 -0.01 1.01 -23.08
CA VAL A 63 -0.39 2.35 -23.55
C VAL A 63 -1.67 2.23 -24.38
N ASP A 64 -2.53 3.24 -24.33
CA ASP A 64 -3.65 3.39 -25.24
C ASP A 64 -3.15 3.42 -26.69
N ALA A 65 -3.55 2.43 -27.49
CA ALA A 65 -3.08 2.28 -28.86
C ALA A 65 -3.63 3.35 -29.81
N VAL A 66 -4.75 4.01 -29.45
CA VAL A 66 -5.42 4.97 -30.33
C VAL A 66 -4.91 6.38 -30.11
N ARG A 67 -5.01 6.90 -28.89
CA ARG A 67 -4.64 8.30 -28.59
C ARG A 67 -3.28 8.43 -27.94
N GLN A 68 -2.68 7.33 -27.48
CA GLN A 68 -1.39 7.33 -26.78
C GLN A 68 -1.34 8.33 -25.62
N LYS A 69 -2.46 8.57 -24.91
CA LYS A 69 -2.51 9.51 -23.78
C LYS A 69 -2.50 8.83 -22.42
N VAL A 70 -2.84 7.55 -22.39
CA VAL A 70 -3.16 6.81 -21.16
C VAL A 70 -2.31 5.56 -21.06
N VAL A 71 -1.77 5.32 -19.87
CA VAL A 71 -1.21 4.01 -19.49
C VAL A 71 -2.25 3.31 -18.62
N PHE A 72 -2.71 2.14 -19.08
CA PHE A 72 -3.50 1.22 -18.28
C PHE A 72 -2.57 0.30 -17.52
N PHE A 73 -2.88 0.01 -16.26
CA PHE A 73 -2.15 -0.95 -15.44
C PHE A 73 -3.12 -1.88 -14.71
N SER A 74 -2.66 -3.10 -14.44
CA SER A 74 -3.40 -4.08 -13.65
C SER A 74 -2.44 -5.02 -12.94
N GLY A 75 -2.87 -5.55 -11.80
CA GLY A 75 -2.08 -6.50 -11.02
C GLY A 75 -2.98 -7.36 -10.16
N LYS A 76 -2.50 -8.57 -9.85
CA LYS A 76 -3.25 -9.54 -9.04
C LYS A 76 -2.37 -10.06 -7.92
N THR A 77 -2.92 -10.17 -6.71
CA THR A 77 -2.21 -10.74 -5.56
C THR A 77 -2.16 -12.26 -5.65
N LEU A 78 -1.24 -12.87 -4.91
CA LEU A 78 -1.21 -14.31 -4.75
C LEU A 78 -2.44 -14.80 -3.97
N ASP A 79 -2.92 -15.98 -4.32
CA ASP A 79 -3.83 -16.75 -3.47
C ASP A 79 -2.97 -17.52 -2.46
N ASP A 80 -3.06 -17.16 -1.18
CA ASP A 80 -2.32 -17.86 -0.13
C ASP A 80 -3.08 -19.05 0.45
N GLY A 81 -4.24 -19.41 -0.13
CA GLY A 81 -5.04 -20.59 0.22
C GLY A 81 -5.65 -20.57 1.62
N ARG A 82 -5.30 -19.58 2.45
CA ARG A 82 -5.75 -19.47 3.85
C ARG A 82 -7.18 -18.94 3.94
N ASN A 83 -7.57 -18.07 3.03
CA ASN A 83 -8.89 -17.43 3.02
C ASN A 83 -9.46 -17.41 1.60
N LYS A 84 -10.55 -18.16 1.36
CA LYS A 84 -11.30 -18.08 0.10
C LYS A 84 -11.77 -16.63 -0.12
N GLY A 85 -11.31 -16.00 -1.20
CA GLY A 85 -11.66 -14.61 -1.53
C GLY A 85 -10.66 -13.55 -1.06
N SER A 86 -9.47 -13.93 -0.57
CA SER A 86 -8.40 -12.98 -0.19
C SER A 86 -7.69 -12.32 -1.37
N VAL A 87 -7.88 -12.86 -2.58
CA VAL A 87 -7.21 -12.40 -3.79
C VAL A 87 -7.74 -11.04 -4.22
N ARG A 88 -6.83 -10.06 -4.30
CA ARG A 88 -7.13 -8.72 -4.78
C ARG A 88 -6.72 -8.59 -6.24
N GLU A 89 -7.62 -8.05 -7.05
CA GLU A 89 -7.34 -7.66 -8.44
C GLU A 89 -7.47 -6.15 -8.55
N TYR A 90 -6.41 -5.54 -9.08
CA TYR A 90 -6.30 -4.11 -9.28
C TYR A 90 -6.32 -3.78 -10.76
N SER A 91 -7.00 -2.70 -11.13
CA SER A 91 -6.99 -2.14 -12.47
C SER A 91 -7.18 -0.63 -12.42
N GLY A 92 -6.37 0.10 -13.17
CA GLY A 92 -6.41 1.55 -13.18
C GLY A 92 -5.73 2.16 -14.42
N SER A 93 -5.74 3.49 -14.46
CA SER A 93 -5.15 4.24 -15.54
C SER A 93 -4.60 5.57 -15.06
N ALA A 94 -3.51 6.01 -15.67
CA ALA A 94 -2.92 7.33 -15.45
C ALA A 94 -2.21 7.80 -16.73
N GLY A 95 -2.00 9.11 -16.86
CA GLY A 95 -1.35 9.66 -18.03
C GLY A 95 -1.55 11.15 -18.23
N LEU A 96 -1.71 11.53 -19.49
CA LEU A 96 -1.79 12.91 -19.94
C LEU A 96 -3.24 13.37 -20.00
N SER A 97 -3.50 14.58 -19.53
CA SER A 97 -4.79 15.26 -19.70
C SER A 97 -4.73 16.44 -20.68
N CYS A 98 -3.56 16.70 -21.30
CA CYS A 98 -3.45 17.61 -22.44
C CYS A 98 -3.68 16.91 -23.78
N ASP A 99 -4.02 17.71 -24.79
CA ASP A 99 -4.17 17.29 -26.17
C ASP A 99 -2.86 17.45 -26.99
N CYS A 100 -1.84 18.09 -26.43
CA CYS A 100 -0.59 18.43 -27.12
C CYS A 100 0.55 17.41 -26.99
N CYS A 101 0.44 16.41 -26.12
CA CYS A 101 1.51 15.41 -25.89
C CYS A 101 1.05 13.97 -26.10
N GLU A 102 1.90 13.11 -26.63
CA GLU A 102 1.66 11.66 -26.79
C GLU A 102 2.71 10.84 -26.04
N ILE A 103 2.30 9.71 -25.48
CA ILE A 103 3.14 8.75 -24.77
C ILE A 103 3.85 7.88 -25.79
N THR A 104 5.17 7.83 -25.69
CA THR A 104 6.02 7.04 -26.59
C THR A 104 6.59 5.78 -25.94
N GLY A 105 6.62 5.73 -24.60
CA GLY A 105 7.15 4.58 -23.89
C GLY A 105 6.88 4.63 -22.40
N VAL A 106 6.92 3.45 -21.79
CA VAL A 106 6.72 3.25 -20.36
C VAL A 106 7.82 2.31 -19.86
N ASP A 107 8.59 2.76 -18.89
CA ASP A 107 9.43 1.90 -18.07
C ASP A 107 8.69 1.65 -16.74
N ALA A 108 8.35 0.41 -16.46
CA ALA A 108 7.51 0.03 -15.32
C ALA A 108 8.24 -0.95 -14.40
N LYS A 109 8.27 -0.63 -13.11
CA LYS A 109 8.88 -1.45 -12.06
C LYS A 109 7.92 -1.63 -10.91
N MET A 110 7.53 -2.87 -10.66
CA MET A 110 6.77 -3.26 -9.47
C MET A 110 7.74 -3.72 -8.39
N LYS A 111 7.65 -3.12 -7.21
CA LYS A 111 8.46 -3.55 -6.06
C LYS A 111 7.80 -3.21 -4.75
N ASP A 112 7.78 -4.17 -3.82
CA ASP A 112 7.29 -4.00 -2.45
C ASP A 112 5.84 -3.46 -2.41
N GLY A 113 4.98 -3.96 -3.32
CA GLY A 113 3.58 -3.51 -3.38
C GLY A 113 3.39 -2.12 -3.97
N VAL A 114 4.38 -1.57 -4.69
CA VAL A 114 4.28 -0.26 -5.35
C VAL A 114 4.77 -0.37 -6.79
N LEU A 115 3.89 0.00 -7.72
CA LEU A 115 4.20 0.17 -9.13
C LEU A 115 4.78 1.57 -9.35
N ARG A 116 5.96 1.63 -9.95
CA ARG A 116 6.62 2.88 -10.36
C ARG A 116 6.76 2.87 -11.86
N MET A 117 6.29 3.91 -12.53
CA MET A 117 6.39 4.05 -13.97
C MET A 117 7.07 5.37 -14.33
N ILE A 118 7.99 5.31 -15.28
CA ILE A 118 8.54 6.46 -16.00
C ILE A 118 7.94 6.45 -17.39
N VAL A 119 7.08 7.43 -17.66
CA VAL A 119 6.38 7.57 -18.93
C VAL A 119 7.08 8.63 -19.76
N SER A 120 7.60 8.22 -20.92
CA SER A 120 8.18 9.13 -21.91
C SER A 120 7.07 9.69 -22.79
N ARG A 121 7.19 10.96 -23.15
CA ARG A 121 6.22 11.67 -23.99
C ARG A 121 6.90 12.60 -24.98
N VAL A 122 6.20 12.91 -26.07
CA VAL A 122 6.61 13.90 -27.07
C VAL A 122 5.50 14.92 -27.26
N LYS A 123 5.87 16.15 -27.62
CA LYS A 123 4.90 17.16 -28.06
C LYS A 123 4.54 16.90 -29.52
N VAL A 124 3.25 16.83 -29.81
CA VAL A 124 2.68 16.66 -31.15
C VAL A 124 1.91 17.88 -31.64
N LYS A 125 1.63 18.83 -30.73
CA LYS A 125 1.12 20.16 -31.07
C LYS A 125 1.95 21.21 -30.35
N ASP A 126 2.25 22.29 -31.05
CA ASP A 126 2.97 23.42 -30.46
C ASP A 126 2.04 24.24 -29.58
N HIS A 127 2.37 24.29 -28.30
CA HIS A 127 1.83 25.23 -27.33
C HIS A 127 3.00 25.85 -26.57
N ASP A 128 2.94 27.15 -26.33
CA ASP A 128 4.04 28.01 -25.87
C ASP A 128 4.59 27.71 -24.44
N LYS A 129 4.15 26.64 -23.76
CA LYS A 129 4.57 26.29 -22.39
C LYS A 129 4.80 24.78 -22.18
N LYS A 130 5.53 24.40 -21.12
CA LYS A 130 5.59 22.99 -20.65
C LYS A 130 4.16 22.49 -20.37
N CYS A 131 3.79 21.25 -20.75
CA CYS A 131 2.46 20.68 -20.44
C CYS A 131 2.48 19.97 -19.06
N PRO A 132 1.98 20.56 -17.97
CA PRO A 132 1.89 19.88 -16.67
C PRO A 132 0.65 18.99 -16.53
N LEU A 133 -0.25 19.02 -17.52
CA LEU A 133 -1.57 18.41 -17.42
C LEU A 133 -1.48 16.88 -17.42
N THR A 134 -1.78 16.31 -16.25
CA THR A 134 -1.77 14.87 -15.99
C THR A 134 -3.05 14.44 -15.30
N PHE A 135 -3.30 13.13 -15.26
CA PHE A 135 -4.36 12.54 -14.47
C PHE A 135 -3.93 11.19 -13.87
N PRO A 136 -4.56 10.74 -12.77
CA PRO A 136 -5.46 11.53 -11.92
C PRO A 136 -4.68 12.65 -11.19
N PRO A 137 -5.36 13.71 -10.73
CA PRO A 137 -4.73 14.69 -9.85
C PRO A 137 -4.26 14.00 -8.57
N PHE A 138 -3.27 14.57 -7.88
CA PHE A 138 -2.84 14.03 -6.57
C PHE A 138 -4.01 14.08 -5.59
N THR A 139 -4.50 12.91 -5.17
CA THR A 139 -5.70 12.78 -4.31
C THR A 139 -5.37 12.53 -2.84
N GLY A 140 -4.09 12.51 -2.46
CA GLY A 140 -3.70 12.19 -1.08
C GLY A 140 -4.23 13.20 -0.06
N LYS A 141 -5.05 12.73 0.88
CA LYS A 141 -5.67 13.55 1.93
C LYS A 141 -5.35 13.03 3.33
N SER A 142 -5.67 13.86 4.31
CA SER A 142 -5.76 13.46 5.72
C SER A 142 -7.18 13.66 6.22
N GLY A 143 -7.63 12.76 7.10
CA GLY A 143 -8.99 12.84 7.64
C GLY A 143 -9.36 11.62 8.48
N ARG A 144 -10.58 11.68 9.04
CA ARG A 144 -11.14 10.60 9.89
C ARG A 144 -11.62 9.38 9.10
N ARG A 145 -12.09 9.61 7.88
CA ARG A 145 -12.66 8.55 7.03
C ARG A 145 -11.55 7.95 6.19
N GLN A 146 -11.37 6.64 6.34
CA GLN A 146 -10.49 5.87 5.48
C GLN A 146 -11.11 5.83 4.08
N GLU A 147 -10.29 6.07 3.06
CA GLU A 147 -10.67 5.98 1.65
C GLU A 147 -10.46 4.55 1.15
N ASP A 148 -11.41 4.07 0.34
CA ASP A 148 -11.22 2.81 -0.38
C ASP A 148 -10.16 2.95 -1.46
N HIS A 149 -9.50 1.83 -1.76
CA HIS A 149 -8.50 1.77 -2.80
C HIS A 149 -9.17 1.92 -4.18
N PRO A 150 -8.95 3.03 -4.92
CA PRO A 150 -9.76 3.38 -6.10
C PRO A 150 -9.53 2.43 -7.28
N PHE A 151 -8.42 1.69 -7.27
CA PHE A 151 -8.08 0.73 -8.33
C PHE A 151 -8.42 -0.72 -7.97
N LEU A 152 -8.97 -1.00 -6.79
CA LEU A 152 -9.32 -2.36 -6.40
C LEU A 152 -10.66 -2.74 -7.06
N VAL A 153 -10.63 -3.65 -8.02
CA VAL A 153 -11.81 -4.07 -8.79
C VAL A 153 -12.41 -5.39 -8.29
N LYS A 154 -11.63 -6.19 -7.57
CA LYS A 154 -12.09 -7.45 -6.95
C LYS A 154 -11.28 -7.74 -5.69
N GLY A 155 -11.92 -8.40 -4.73
CA GLY A 155 -11.32 -8.80 -3.46
C GLY A 155 -11.75 -7.89 -2.31
N PRO A 156 -11.19 -8.09 -1.11
CA PRO A 156 -11.63 -7.39 0.08
C PRO A 156 -11.33 -5.89 0.00
N GLN A 157 -12.39 -5.06 0.08
CA GLN A 157 -12.30 -3.59 0.24
C GLN A 157 -11.93 -3.20 1.67
N GLY A 158 -11.49 -1.95 1.91
CA GLY A 158 -11.08 -1.50 3.24
C GLY A 158 -9.63 -1.87 3.63
N ALA A 159 -8.72 -1.81 2.64
CA ALA A 159 -7.30 -2.09 2.74
C ALA A 159 -6.59 -1.30 3.86
N SER A 160 -6.67 -1.78 5.10
CA SER A 160 -5.81 -1.41 6.23
C SER A 160 -5.79 -2.46 7.34
N PHE A 161 -6.64 -3.49 7.31
CA PHE A 161 -6.54 -4.61 8.22
C PHE A 161 -7.37 -5.79 7.70
N ALA A 162 -6.81 -6.99 7.72
CA ALA A 162 -7.57 -8.23 7.64
C ALA A 162 -7.10 -9.13 8.79
N GLY A 163 -8.04 -9.54 9.65
CA GLY A 163 -7.75 -10.36 10.83
C GLY A 163 -8.59 -11.61 10.86
N GLY A 164 -8.10 -12.68 11.50
CA GLY A 164 -8.87 -13.91 11.67
C GLY A 164 -8.15 -14.95 12.53
N VAL A 165 -8.89 -15.99 12.88
CA VAL A 165 -8.36 -17.17 13.58
C VAL A 165 -7.76 -18.12 12.55
N THR A 166 -6.54 -18.58 12.78
CA THR A 166 -5.91 -19.59 11.93
C THR A 166 -6.51 -20.97 12.20
N PRO A 167 -6.42 -21.94 11.27
CA PRO A 167 -7.02 -23.27 11.45
C PRO A 167 -6.52 -24.02 12.70
N ASP A 168 -5.32 -23.70 13.18
CA ASP A 168 -4.66 -24.24 14.37
C ASP A 168 -5.02 -23.48 15.67
N GLY A 169 -5.93 -22.50 15.62
CA GLY A 169 -6.37 -21.74 16.79
C GLY A 169 -5.49 -20.55 17.17
N GLY A 170 -4.54 -20.17 16.31
CA GLY A 170 -3.78 -18.92 16.42
C GLY A 170 -4.53 -17.72 15.81
N THR A 171 -3.87 -16.57 15.73
CA THR A 171 -4.42 -15.36 15.09
C THR A 171 -3.52 -14.87 13.97
N TYR A 172 -4.13 -14.32 12.92
CA TYR A 172 -3.43 -13.70 11.80
C TYR A 172 -3.92 -12.27 11.60
N PHE A 173 -3.01 -11.40 11.17
CA PHE A 173 -3.29 -10.04 10.75
C PHE A 173 -2.53 -9.72 9.47
N ALA A 174 -3.17 -8.98 8.56
CA ALA A 174 -2.54 -8.40 7.38
C ALA A 174 -2.82 -6.90 7.30
N LEU A 175 -1.78 -6.11 7.06
CA LEU A 175 -1.83 -4.66 6.90
C LEU A 175 -1.09 -4.27 5.62
N ASP A 176 -1.70 -3.40 4.83
CA ASP A 176 -1.01 -2.79 3.69
C ASP A 176 0.04 -1.78 4.18
N VAL A 177 1.29 -2.00 3.79
CA VAL A 177 2.44 -1.11 4.01
C VAL A 177 3.20 -0.89 2.68
N PRO A 178 2.53 -0.40 1.63
CA PRO A 178 3.10 -0.33 0.30
C PRO A 178 4.42 0.48 0.29
N GLY A 179 5.46 -0.15 -0.23
CA GLY A 179 6.82 0.38 -0.31
C GLY A 179 7.74 -0.14 0.78
N ALA A 180 7.24 -0.87 1.77
CA ALA A 180 8.06 -1.55 2.78
C ALA A 180 8.26 -3.04 2.45
N SER A 181 9.42 -3.56 2.85
CA SER A 181 9.79 -4.97 2.79
C SER A 181 10.14 -5.48 4.19
N THR A 182 10.41 -6.79 4.33
CA THR A 182 10.79 -7.36 5.64
C THR A 182 12.07 -6.74 6.20
N ALA A 183 13.00 -6.32 5.34
CA ALA A 183 14.23 -5.62 5.77
C ALA A 183 13.95 -4.21 6.34
N ASP A 184 12.78 -3.64 6.05
CA ASP A 184 12.36 -2.33 6.53
C ASP A 184 11.52 -2.42 7.81
N LEU A 185 11.20 -3.64 8.27
CA LEU A 185 10.37 -3.91 9.44
C LEU A 185 11.22 -4.01 10.70
N GLN A 186 10.83 -3.26 11.72
CA GLN A 186 11.23 -3.49 13.10
C GLN A 186 9.98 -3.76 13.92
N TRP A 187 10.04 -4.74 14.81
CA TRP A 187 8.93 -5.02 15.70
C TRP A 187 9.44 -5.49 17.06
N VAL A 188 8.60 -5.31 18.07
CA VAL A 188 8.87 -5.76 19.43
C VAL A 188 7.60 -6.34 20.02
N ALA A 189 7.75 -7.49 20.68
CA ALA A 189 6.71 -8.10 21.49
C ALA A 189 6.45 -7.23 22.73
N ILE A 190 5.17 -7.00 23.05
CA ILE A 190 4.73 -6.29 24.27
C ILE A 190 3.80 -7.21 25.04
N GLU A 191 3.58 -6.95 26.34
CA GLU A 191 2.86 -7.82 27.29
C GLU A 191 1.58 -8.44 26.70
N ASN A 192 0.82 -7.68 25.91
CA ASN A 192 -0.42 -8.15 25.27
C ASN A 192 -0.43 -7.95 23.75
N GLY A 193 0.72 -8.05 23.06
CA GLY A 193 0.74 -7.93 21.61
C GLY A 193 2.09 -7.59 20.98
N LEU A 194 2.07 -6.74 19.96
CA LEU A 194 3.23 -6.36 19.17
C LEU A 194 3.17 -4.90 18.74
N ARG A 195 4.29 -4.19 18.83
CA ARG A 195 4.49 -2.88 18.20
C ARG A 195 5.35 -3.05 16.96
N PHE A 196 5.01 -2.37 15.87
CA PHE A 196 5.78 -2.40 14.64
C PHE A 196 6.08 -1.01 14.11
N ILE A 197 7.22 -0.91 13.45
CA ILE A 197 7.66 0.21 12.63
C ILE A 197 8.07 -0.36 11.28
N ALA A 198 7.48 0.14 10.19
CA ALA A 198 7.93 -0.17 8.84
C ALA A 198 8.31 1.12 8.11
N GLN A 199 9.58 1.26 7.76
CA GLN A 199 10.07 2.45 7.06
C GLN A 199 11.24 2.10 6.15
N LYS A 200 11.07 2.37 4.86
CA LYS A 200 12.15 2.21 3.89
C LYS A 200 13.21 3.28 4.10
N LYS A 201 14.45 2.89 4.42
CA LYS A 201 15.55 3.85 4.61
C LYS A 201 16.03 4.47 3.29
N LYS A 202 16.12 3.66 2.23
CA LYS A 202 16.55 4.10 0.90
C LYS A 202 15.37 4.27 -0.04
N VAL A 203 15.04 5.52 -0.33
CA VAL A 203 13.94 5.93 -1.19
C VAL A 203 14.28 5.67 -2.66
N CYS A 204 13.29 5.32 -3.50
CA CYS A 204 13.51 5.25 -4.95
C CYS A 204 13.79 6.66 -5.50
N GLU A 205 14.58 6.77 -6.57
CA GLU A 205 15.10 8.04 -7.10
C GLU A 205 14.05 9.15 -7.26
N HIS A 206 12.83 8.79 -7.66
CA HIS A 206 11.75 9.74 -7.88
C HIS A 206 10.66 9.72 -6.80
N ASP A 207 10.79 8.91 -5.75
CA ASP A 207 9.92 9.03 -4.58
C ASP A 207 10.34 10.26 -3.77
N LYS A 208 9.39 11.14 -3.40
CA LYS A 208 9.70 12.34 -2.60
C LYS A 208 10.28 12.00 -1.23
N SER A 209 9.76 10.94 -0.62
CA SER A 209 10.22 10.40 0.66
C SER A 209 9.66 8.98 0.85
N ALA A 210 10.25 8.23 1.77
CA ALA A 210 9.67 6.99 2.23
C ALA A 210 8.45 7.24 3.12
N ARG A 211 7.55 6.27 3.16
CA ARG A 211 6.49 6.22 4.15
C ARG A 211 7.00 5.60 5.44
N LEU A 212 6.56 6.17 6.56
CA LEU A 212 6.70 5.60 7.89
C LEU A 212 5.34 5.04 8.30
N TYR A 213 5.29 3.74 8.55
CA TYR A 213 4.16 3.07 9.18
C TYR A 213 4.52 2.77 10.63
N LEU A 214 3.65 3.16 11.54
CA LEU A 214 3.77 2.88 12.97
C LEU A 214 2.42 2.42 13.49
N GLY A 215 2.43 1.27 14.14
CA GLY A 215 1.25 0.75 14.79
C GLY A 215 1.57 -0.22 15.89
N SER A 216 0.52 -0.67 16.54
CA SER A 216 0.61 -1.67 17.58
C SER A 216 -0.67 -2.49 17.55
N PHE A 217 -0.52 -3.78 17.79
CA PHE A 217 -1.56 -4.78 17.79
C PHE A 217 -1.58 -5.44 19.16
N GLY A 218 -2.75 -5.80 19.67
CA GLY A 218 -2.87 -6.54 20.92
C GLY A 218 -4.27 -7.09 21.18
N THR A 219 -4.37 -7.97 22.17
CA THR A 219 -5.63 -8.53 22.66
C THR A 219 -6.11 -7.76 23.90
N LEU A 220 -7.42 -7.55 24.02
CA LEU A 220 -8.00 -6.90 25.20
C LEU A 220 -8.11 -7.85 26.41
N ASP A 221 -8.26 -9.14 26.14
CA ASP A 221 -8.48 -10.13 27.17
C ASP A 221 -7.16 -10.52 27.85
N SER A 222 -7.00 -10.07 29.09
CA SER A 222 -5.86 -10.39 29.97
C SER A 222 -5.80 -11.88 30.36
N SER A 223 -6.81 -12.67 29.98
CA SER A 223 -6.95 -14.09 30.30
C SER A 223 -6.38 -15.03 29.23
N THR A 224 -6.20 -14.57 27.99
CA THR A 224 -5.46 -15.31 26.96
C THR A 224 -4.05 -14.78 26.91
N ALA A 225 -3.14 -15.43 27.64
CA ALA A 225 -1.71 -15.15 27.51
C ALA A 225 -1.31 -15.26 26.04
N ILE A 226 -0.84 -14.19 25.42
CA ILE A 226 -0.20 -14.29 24.11
C ILE A 226 1.14 -14.98 24.35
N SER A 227 1.39 -16.10 23.69
CA SER A 227 2.74 -16.65 23.67
C SER A 227 3.60 -15.74 22.79
N LEU A 228 4.33 -14.82 23.42
CA LEU A 228 5.24 -13.90 22.72
C LEU A 228 6.27 -14.65 21.86
N ASN A 229 6.56 -15.90 22.22
CA ASN A 229 7.47 -16.80 21.51
C ASN A 229 6.90 -17.38 20.21
N SER A 230 5.59 -17.23 19.94
CA SER A 230 4.94 -17.71 18.72
C SER A 230 4.54 -16.60 17.74
N ILE A 231 4.97 -15.36 17.98
CA ILE A 231 4.69 -14.25 17.08
C ILE A 231 5.72 -14.21 15.95
N THR A 232 5.22 -14.19 14.72
CA THR A 232 6.01 -13.94 13.52
C THR A 232 5.44 -12.74 12.79
N ALA A 233 6.32 -11.86 12.30
CA ALA A 233 5.93 -10.69 11.52
C ALA A 233 6.82 -10.60 10.28
N THR A 234 6.20 -10.57 9.11
CA THR A 234 6.88 -10.52 7.80
C THR A 234 6.19 -9.50 6.91
N VAL A 235 6.95 -8.84 6.03
CA VAL A 235 6.38 -7.95 5.01
C VAL A 235 6.73 -8.51 3.64
N ASN A 236 5.69 -8.87 2.90
CA ASN A 236 5.79 -9.40 1.54
C ASN A 236 4.97 -8.54 0.60
N PHE A 237 5.59 -8.08 -0.49
CA PHE A 237 4.94 -7.27 -1.51
C PHE A 237 4.15 -6.07 -0.94
N GLY A 238 4.71 -5.39 0.06
CA GLY A 238 4.06 -4.25 0.70
C GLY A 238 2.84 -4.61 1.57
N VAL A 239 2.76 -5.85 2.06
CA VAL A 239 1.76 -6.31 3.04
C VAL A 239 2.48 -6.90 4.25
N LEU A 240 2.29 -6.29 5.43
CA LEU A 240 2.73 -6.79 6.72
C LEU A 240 1.77 -7.91 7.14
N LYS A 241 2.27 -9.13 7.27
CA LYS A 241 1.56 -10.28 7.85
C LYS A 241 2.13 -10.56 9.23
N ILE A 242 1.27 -10.53 10.24
CA ILE A 242 1.58 -10.93 11.61
C ILE A 242 0.80 -12.21 11.89
N VAL A 243 1.47 -13.24 12.39
CA VAL A 243 0.85 -14.48 12.83
C VAL A 243 1.28 -14.74 14.26
N ASN A 244 0.31 -14.95 15.13
CA ASN A 244 0.53 -15.44 16.47
C ASN A 244 0.04 -16.89 16.55
N GLY A 245 0.94 -17.83 16.80
CA GLY A 245 0.58 -19.24 16.95
C GLY A 245 -0.35 -19.51 18.14
N PRO A 246 -1.01 -20.68 18.17
CA PRO A 246 -1.85 -21.07 19.29
C PRO A 246 -1.04 -21.20 20.58
N LEU A 247 -1.71 -20.96 21.71
CA LEU A 247 -1.19 -21.30 23.03
C LEU A 247 -0.86 -22.81 23.05
N ARG A 248 0.43 -23.16 23.13
CA ARG A 248 0.81 -24.52 23.49
C ARG A 248 0.44 -24.70 24.96
N ASN A 249 -0.61 -25.46 25.23
CA ASN A 249 -0.87 -25.97 26.58
C ASN A 249 0.39 -26.70 27.04
N GLN A 250 1.04 -26.18 28.09
CA GLN A 250 1.98 -26.97 28.89
C GLN A 250 1.18 -27.86 29.83
#